data_AF-A0A939FNZ8-F1
#
_entry.id   AF-A0A939FNZ8-F1
#
_cell.length_a   1.000
_cell.length_b   1.000
_cell.length_c   1.000
_cell.angle_alpha   90.00
_cell.angle_beta   90.00
_cell.angle_gamma   90.00
#
_symmetry.space_group_name_H-M   'P 1'
#
loop_
_entity.id
_entity.type
_entity.pdbx_description
1 polymer ?
#
loop_
_entity_poly.entity_id
_entity_poly.type
_entity_poly.pdbx_seq_one_letter_code
_entity_poly.pdbx_strand_id
1 'polypeptide(L)'
;MDVLNPGGTTPLPRYGSSPLNPAPAAGPRRRVLLVSRDEELDSVLACRRVAAHLGGVATTADAGGAPPDAALVCDDETAARRLLERGVPVVHLRSGHPGTTAACSPDGALSRLHRPGWLPGPWPPGGGARPTGSLAPARTARDRVRAGALLLLSLWGVPDAEAEAFAKGPLRALVRAATDIGGRCEVVGDTRLGLLRSALEEAGEAGRVRLSRAADVDVDALHAAAGAFVASPTLGALVLAHARCAPLTLLPPLGPAQRDLAGRVARALPVPVAGDPGDPSPWTPSGGAAPWSALDPAPDDLRGAQRVARGLRQLTFAPP
;
A
#
# COMPACT_ATOMS: atom_id res chain seq x y z
N MET A 1 51.45 10.87 -62.82
CA MET A 1 52.21 9.64 -63.11
C MET A 1 51.87 8.67 -62.01
N ASP A 2 50.76 7.97 -62.14
CA ASP A 2 50.59 6.65 -62.81
C ASP A 2 50.42 5.62 -61.68
N VAL A 3 49.18 5.29 -61.31
CA VAL A 3 48.33 4.26 -61.95
C VAL A 3 48.93 2.87 -61.74
N LEU A 4 48.38 2.10 -60.77
CA LEU A 4 47.63 0.87 -61.04
C LEU A 4 47.16 0.21 -59.75
N ASN A 5 45.84 0.05 -59.71
CA ASN A 5 45.07 -0.83 -58.85
C ASN A 5 44.99 -2.21 -59.54
N PRO A 6 45.08 -3.32 -58.80
CA PRO A 6 44.20 -4.46 -59.10
C PRO A 6 43.54 -4.93 -57.80
N GLY A 7 42.22 -5.00 -57.69
CA GLY A 7 41.36 -5.76 -58.60
C GLY A 7 41.21 -7.18 -58.04
N GLY A 8 40.40 -7.33 -56.99
CA GLY A 8 40.12 -8.61 -56.35
C GLY A 8 38.76 -8.58 -55.65
N THR A 9 37.69 -8.63 -56.45
CA THR A 9 36.29 -8.75 -56.01
C THR A 9 35.97 -10.17 -55.58
N THR A 10 35.91 -10.42 -54.28
CA THR A 10 35.29 -11.61 -53.69
C THR A 10 33.78 -11.38 -53.57
N PRO A 11 32.91 -12.23 -54.13
CA PRO A 11 31.47 -12.10 -53.94
C PRO A 11 31.09 -12.54 -52.52
N LEU A 12 30.51 -11.63 -51.74
CA LEU A 12 29.90 -11.94 -50.45
C LEU A 12 28.68 -12.86 -50.67
N PRO A 13 28.51 -13.92 -49.85
CA PRO A 13 27.34 -14.77 -49.93
C PRO A 13 26.09 -13.98 -49.57
N ARG A 14 25.10 -13.99 -50.47
CA ARG A 14 23.73 -13.56 -50.19
C ARG A 14 23.17 -14.47 -49.09
N TYR A 15 23.19 -14.00 -47.85
CA TYR A 15 22.38 -14.60 -46.80
C TYR A 15 20.91 -14.44 -47.20
N GLY A 16 20.30 -15.58 -47.53
CA GLY A 16 18.88 -15.68 -47.81
C GLY A 16 18.09 -15.05 -46.67
N SER A 17 17.12 -14.25 -47.04
CA SER A 17 16.04 -13.80 -46.18
C SER A 17 15.34 -15.02 -45.59
N SER A 18 15.71 -15.40 -44.36
CA SER A 18 14.87 -16.28 -43.55
C SER A 18 13.48 -15.66 -43.47
N PRO A 19 12.41 -16.43 -43.75
CA PRO A 19 11.08 -15.94 -43.46
C PRO A 19 11.02 -15.62 -41.97
N LEU A 20 10.68 -14.36 -41.66
CA LEU A 20 10.30 -13.92 -40.32
C LEU A 20 9.26 -14.91 -39.81
N ASN A 21 9.65 -15.74 -38.84
CA ASN A 21 8.69 -16.53 -38.09
C ASN A 21 7.62 -15.56 -37.58
N PRO A 22 6.32 -15.80 -37.87
CA PRO A 22 5.28 -15.00 -37.26
C PRO A 22 5.46 -15.09 -35.75
N ALA A 23 5.49 -13.93 -35.09
CA ALA A 23 5.53 -13.88 -33.63
C ALA A 23 4.43 -14.81 -33.11
N PRO A 24 4.72 -15.70 -32.15
CA PRO A 24 3.71 -16.61 -31.62
C PRO A 24 2.51 -15.76 -31.17
N ALA A 25 1.33 -16.10 -31.68
CA ALA A 25 0.09 -15.45 -31.30
C ALA A 25 0.04 -15.42 -29.76
N ALA A 26 -0.03 -14.21 -29.19
CA ALA A 26 -0.08 -14.05 -27.74
C ALA A 26 -1.26 -14.88 -27.23
N GLY A 27 -0.96 -16.00 -26.56
CA GLY A 27 -1.97 -16.85 -25.94
C GLY A 27 -2.84 -16.05 -24.98
N PRO A 28 -4.02 -16.57 -24.59
CA PRO A 28 -4.94 -15.87 -23.71
C PRO A 28 -4.19 -15.41 -22.46
N ARG A 29 -4.15 -14.08 -22.27
CA ARG A 29 -3.46 -13.47 -21.14
C ARG A 29 -4.21 -13.87 -19.88
N ARG A 30 -3.52 -14.62 -19.02
CA ARG A 30 -4.01 -14.94 -17.69
C ARG A 30 -4.39 -13.67 -16.94
N ARG A 31 -5.54 -13.67 -16.28
CA ARG A 31 -6.16 -12.49 -15.69
C ARG A 31 -6.48 -12.73 -14.22
N VAL A 32 -5.98 -11.82 -13.37
CA VAL A 32 -6.31 -11.76 -11.95
C VAL A 32 -7.23 -10.56 -11.70
N LEU A 33 -8.36 -10.81 -11.04
CA LEU A 33 -9.22 -9.76 -10.53
C LEU A 33 -8.69 -9.26 -9.19
N LEU A 34 -8.58 -7.95 -9.05
CA LEU A 34 -8.16 -7.27 -7.84
C LEU A 34 -9.38 -6.59 -7.21
N VAL A 35 -9.69 -6.94 -5.97
CA VAL A 35 -10.79 -6.35 -5.22
C VAL A 35 -10.25 -5.83 -3.90
N SER A 36 -10.43 -4.53 -3.65
CA SER A 36 -10.17 -3.88 -2.38
C SER A 36 -11.43 -3.18 -1.88
N ARG A 37 -11.50 -2.94 -0.57
CA ARG A 37 -12.42 -1.97 0.01
C ARG A 37 -11.81 -0.59 -0.10
N ASP A 38 -12.30 0.21 -1.04
CA ASP A 38 -11.75 1.54 -1.33
C ASP A 38 -11.97 2.56 -0.20
N GLU A 39 -12.73 2.19 0.83
CA GLU A 39 -13.00 2.97 2.04
C GLU A 39 -12.06 2.59 3.19
N GLU A 40 -11.26 1.52 3.03
CA GLU A 40 -10.34 1.00 4.05
C GLU A 40 -8.89 1.12 3.53
N LEU A 41 -8.12 2.01 4.16
CA LEU A 41 -6.76 2.35 3.71
C LEU A 41 -5.86 1.11 3.54
N ASP A 42 -5.84 0.22 4.55
CA ASP A 42 -4.97 -0.96 4.53
C ASP A 42 -5.34 -1.91 3.37
N SER A 43 -6.63 -2.03 3.03
CA SER A 43 -7.13 -2.87 1.93
C SER A 43 -6.59 -2.37 0.58
N VAL A 44 -6.68 -1.07 0.34
CA VAL A 44 -6.17 -0.42 -0.88
C VAL A 44 -4.65 -0.59 -1.00
N LEU A 45 -3.92 -0.30 0.09
CA LEU A 45 -2.44 -0.39 0.09
C LEU A 45 -1.97 -1.84 -0.12
N ALA A 46 -2.59 -2.80 0.56
CA ALA A 46 -2.24 -4.20 0.42
C ALA A 46 -2.49 -4.71 -1.00
N CYS A 47 -3.66 -4.42 -1.56
CA CYS A 47 -4.03 -4.82 -2.91
C CYS A 47 -3.00 -4.32 -3.93
N ARG A 48 -2.66 -3.02 -3.89
CA ARG A 48 -1.68 -2.41 -4.79
C ARG A 48 -0.27 -2.99 -4.64
N ARG A 49 0.20 -3.20 -3.41
CA ARG A 49 1.53 -3.75 -3.14
C ARG A 49 1.65 -5.20 -3.63
N VAL A 50 0.59 -6.00 -3.48
CA VAL A 50 0.54 -7.35 -4.06
C VAL A 50 0.51 -7.28 -5.58
N ALA A 51 -0.33 -6.41 -6.16
CA ALA A 51 -0.46 -6.24 -7.60
C ALA A 51 0.87 -5.88 -8.29
N ALA A 52 1.68 -5.04 -7.65
CA ALA A 52 3.03 -4.67 -8.14
C ALA A 52 3.98 -5.87 -8.31
N HIS A 53 3.69 -7.02 -7.73
CA HIS A 53 4.50 -8.24 -7.80
C HIS A 53 3.90 -9.35 -8.69
N LEU A 54 2.77 -9.11 -9.36
CA LEU A 54 2.09 -10.12 -10.17
C LEU A 54 2.75 -10.41 -11.52
N GLY A 55 3.61 -9.51 -12.02
CA GLY A 55 4.50 -9.66 -13.19
C GLY A 55 4.13 -10.72 -14.24
N GLY A 56 3.68 -10.28 -15.43
CA GLY A 56 3.32 -11.17 -16.54
C GLY A 56 1.87 -11.70 -16.51
N VAL A 57 1.11 -11.35 -15.47
CA VAL A 57 -0.34 -11.61 -15.36
C VAL A 57 -1.09 -10.31 -15.57
N ALA A 58 -2.16 -10.33 -16.38
CA ALA A 58 -3.02 -9.17 -16.56
C ALA A 58 -3.85 -8.94 -15.29
N THR A 59 -3.92 -7.70 -14.80
CA THR A 59 -4.75 -7.34 -13.64
C THR A 59 -5.94 -6.52 -14.09
N THR A 60 -7.08 -6.73 -13.45
CA THR A 60 -8.28 -5.91 -13.65
C THR A 60 -8.92 -5.58 -12.30
N ALA A 61 -9.59 -4.44 -12.22
CA ALA A 61 -10.56 -4.16 -11.14
C ALA A 61 -12.01 -4.49 -11.58
N ASP A 62 -12.23 -4.69 -12.88
CA ASP A 62 -13.55 -4.98 -13.44
C ASP A 62 -13.84 -6.48 -13.44
N ALA A 63 -14.92 -6.84 -12.72
CA ALA A 63 -15.49 -8.18 -12.67
C ALA A 63 -16.38 -8.52 -13.87
N GLY A 64 -16.61 -7.54 -14.77
CA GLY A 64 -17.28 -7.70 -16.05
C GLY A 64 -16.48 -8.53 -17.06
N GLY A 65 -17.18 -9.08 -18.05
CA GLY A 65 -16.60 -9.89 -19.12
C GLY A 65 -16.36 -11.36 -18.76
N ALA A 66 -15.35 -11.97 -19.39
CA ALA A 66 -14.95 -13.35 -19.12
C ALA A 66 -14.58 -13.55 -17.64
N PRO A 67 -14.73 -14.76 -17.05
CA PRO A 67 -14.32 -15.01 -15.68
C PRO A 67 -12.79 -14.84 -15.54
N PRO A 68 -12.30 -14.23 -14.44
CA PRO A 68 -10.86 -14.19 -14.15
C PRO A 68 -10.34 -15.59 -13.78
N ASP A 69 -9.05 -15.86 -14.01
CA ASP A 69 -8.41 -17.12 -13.65
C ASP A 69 -8.22 -17.26 -12.12
N ALA A 70 -8.07 -16.13 -11.41
CA ALA A 70 -8.03 -16.06 -9.97
C ALA A 70 -8.41 -14.65 -9.49
N ALA A 71 -8.69 -14.49 -8.19
CA ALA A 71 -8.93 -13.19 -7.59
C ALA A 71 -8.13 -12.98 -6.30
N LEU A 72 -7.63 -11.75 -6.12
CA LEU A 72 -7.20 -11.23 -4.84
C LEU A 72 -8.35 -10.38 -4.27
N VAL A 73 -8.79 -10.72 -3.06
CA VAL A 73 -9.82 -9.95 -2.35
C VAL A 73 -9.26 -9.49 -1.02
N CYS A 74 -9.11 -8.17 -0.85
CA CYS A 74 -8.61 -7.55 0.37
C CYS A 74 -9.79 -7.08 1.23
N ASP A 75 -9.98 -7.73 2.39
CA ASP A 75 -10.95 -7.38 3.45
C ASP A 75 -12.44 -7.38 3.05
N ASP A 76 -12.81 -7.66 1.79
CA ASP A 76 -14.20 -7.81 1.34
C ASP A 76 -14.66 -9.27 1.32
N GLU A 77 -15.11 -9.77 2.46
CA GLU A 77 -15.65 -11.13 2.58
C GLU A 77 -16.84 -11.41 1.64
N THR A 78 -17.68 -10.40 1.39
CA THR A 78 -18.86 -10.56 0.53
C THR A 78 -18.44 -10.73 -0.93
N ALA A 79 -17.47 -9.94 -1.40
CA ALA A 79 -16.90 -10.14 -2.74
C ALA A 79 -16.20 -11.49 -2.87
N ALA A 80 -15.47 -11.93 -1.84
CA ALA A 80 -14.81 -13.23 -1.83
C ALA A 80 -15.82 -14.39 -1.98
N ARG A 81 -16.91 -14.40 -1.21
CA ARG A 81 -17.97 -15.43 -1.31
C ARG A 81 -18.61 -15.45 -2.70
N ARG A 82 -19.00 -14.28 -3.22
CA ARG A 82 -19.59 -14.18 -4.57
C ARG A 82 -18.67 -14.71 -5.68
N LEU A 83 -17.36 -14.53 -5.54
CA LEU A 83 -16.39 -15.04 -6.52
C LEU A 83 -16.21 -16.56 -6.41
N LEU A 84 -16.18 -17.09 -5.20
CA LEU A 84 -16.15 -18.53 -4.95
C LEU A 84 -17.39 -19.25 -5.47
N GLU A 85 -18.58 -18.67 -5.26
CA GLU A 85 -19.85 -19.17 -5.83
C GLU A 85 -19.84 -19.23 -7.36
N ARG A 86 -19.04 -18.37 -8.00
CA ARG A 86 -18.82 -18.36 -9.46
C ARG A 86 -17.68 -19.28 -9.91
N GLY A 87 -17.11 -20.07 -9.01
CA GLY A 87 -16.00 -20.99 -9.29
C GLY A 87 -14.64 -20.30 -9.49
N VAL A 88 -14.50 -19.02 -9.12
CA VAL A 88 -13.22 -18.30 -9.22
C VAL A 88 -12.35 -18.64 -8.01
N PRO A 89 -11.10 -19.11 -8.18
CA PRO A 89 -10.17 -19.29 -7.08
C PRO A 89 -9.85 -17.95 -6.39
N VAL A 90 -10.04 -17.88 -5.08
CA VAL A 90 -9.86 -16.65 -4.29
C VAL A 90 -8.69 -16.76 -3.31
N VAL A 91 -7.81 -15.78 -3.32
CA VAL A 91 -6.95 -15.45 -2.18
C VAL A 91 -7.60 -14.32 -1.40
N HIS A 92 -8.08 -14.62 -0.20
CA HIS A 92 -8.65 -13.62 0.69
C HIS A 92 -7.54 -13.09 1.62
N LEU A 93 -7.18 -11.82 1.47
CA LEU A 93 -6.14 -11.17 2.25
C LEU A 93 -6.78 -10.24 3.27
N ARG A 94 -6.59 -10.54 4.55
CA ARG A 94 -6.90 -9.62 5.64
C ARG A 94 -5.74 -8.67 5.84
N SER A 95 -5.91 -7.42 5.48
CA SER A 95 -4.81 -6.45 5.39
C SER A 95 -4.71 -5.51 6.59
N GLY A 96 -5.85 -5.19 7.20
CA GLY A 96 -5.96 -4.29 8.33
C GLY A 96 -5.69 -4.94 9.68
N HIS A 97 -5.42 -4.11 10.68
CA HIS A 97 -5.35 -4.58 12.06
C HIS A 97 -6.76 -4.90 12.59
N PRO A 98 -7.07 -6.16 12.90
CA PRO A 98 -8.43 -6.57 13.23
C PRO A 98 -8.90 -6.14 14.63
N GLY A 99 -8.03 -5.51 15.43
CA GLY A 99 -8.30 -5.29 16.85
C GLY A 99 -8.50 -6.62 17.58
N THR A 100 -9.59 -6.74 18.33
CA THR A 100 -9.91 -7.92 19.15
C THR A 100 -10.90 -8.90 18.51
N THR A 101 -11.47 -8.59 17.34
CA THR A 101 -12.48 -9.45 16.72
C THR A 101 -11.83 -10.56 15.90
N ALA A 102 -12.24 -11.80 16.18
CA ALA A 102 -11.97 -12.91 15.28
C ALA A 102 -12.83 -12.72 14.03
N ALA A 103 -12.22 -12.78 12.85
CA ALA A 103 -12.99 -12.85 11.61
C ALA A 103 -12.90 -14.25 11.03
N CYS A 104 -14.01 -14.70 10.46
CA CYS A 104 -14.10 -15.95 9.76
C CYS A 104 -13.62 -15.75 8.32
N SER A 105 -12.76 -16.66 7.86
CA SER A 105 -12.42 -16.72 6.45
C SER A 105 -13.61 -17.28 5.66
N PRO A 106 -13.90 -16.76 4.44
CA PRO A 106 -14.81 -17.43 3.52
C PRO A 106 -14.32 -18.87 3.26
N ASP A 107 -15.23 -19.85 3.38
CA ASP A 107 -14.90 -21.25 3.13
C ASP A 107 -14.45 -21.45 1.67
N GLY A 108 -13.44 -22.28 1.45
CA GLY A 108 -12.83 -22.49 0.14
C GLY A 108 -11.84 -21.40 -0.34
N ALA A 109 -11.71 -20.25 0.34
CA ALA A 109 -10.68 -19.27 0.02
C ALA A 109 -9.29 -19.64 0.58
N LEU A 110 -8.22 -19.30 -0.16
CA LEU A 110 -6.87 -19.28 0.41
C LEU A 110 -6.69 -18.04 1.28
N SER A 111 -6.87 -18.21 2.59
CA SER A 111 -6.77 -17.09 3.53
C SER A 111 -5.34 -16.71 3.91
N ARG A 112 -5.09 -15.41 3.87
CA ARG A 112 -3.83 -14.75 4.25
C ARG A 112 -4.12 -13.63 5.23
N LEU A 113 -3.19 -13.42 6.17
CA LEU A 113 -3.27 -12.35 7.16
C LEU A 113 -1.99 -11.50 7.11
N HIS A 114 -2.15 -10.19 6.93
CA HIS A 114 -1.10 -9.21 7.11
C HIS A 114 -0.72 -9.15 8.60
N ARG A 115 0.47 -9.67 8.91
CA ARG A 115 0.96 -9.75 10.28
C ARG A 115 2.46 -9.51 10.28
N PRO A 116 2.91 -8.26 10.48
CA PRO A 116 4.33 -7.96 10.65
C PRO A 116 4.91 -8.75 11.81
N GLY A 117 6.07 -9.39 11.61
CA GLY A 117 6.68 -10.27 12.62
C GLY A 117 7.16 -9.54 13.87
N TRP A 118 7.51 -8.25 13.74
CA TRP A 118 7.97 -7.40 14.83
C TRP A 118 6.84 -6.86 15.73
N LEU A 119 5.58 -6.92 15.29
CA LEU A 119 4.47 -6.32 16.03
C LEU A 119 3.96 -7.27 17.14
N PRO A 120 3.99 -6.86 18.43
CA PRO A 120 3.70 -7.76 19.55
C PRO A 120 2.29 -8.35 19.55
N GLY A 121 2.21 -9.61 20.01
CA GLY A 121 0.95 -10.32 20.29
C GLY A 121 0.28 -9.89 21.62
N PRO A 122 -0.80 -10.58 22.03
CA PRO A 122 -1.44 -11.71 21.35
C PRO A 122 -2.26 -11.25 20.13
N TRP A 123 -2.29 -12.06 19.08
CA TRP A 123 -3.11 -11.79 17.88
C TRP A 123 -4.38 -12.63 17.97
N PRO A 124 -5.55 -12.10 17.51
CA PRO A 124 -6.77 -12.90 17.48
C PRO A 124 -6.55 -14.17 16.63
N PRO A 125 -7.20 -15.28 16.97
CA PRO A 125 -7.07 -16.52 16.23
C PRO A 125 -7.45 -16.27 14.76
N GLY A 126 -6.52 -16.57 13.85
CA GLY A 126 -6.64 -16.21 12.44
C GLY A 126 -7.70 -17.00 11.66
N GLY A 127 -8.53 -17.81 12.31
CA GLY A 127 -9.55 -18.64 11.64
C GLY A 127 -8.97 -19.50 10.51
N GLY A 128 -7.78 -20.07 10.69
CA GLY A 128 -7.06 -20.83 9.67
C GLY A 128 -6.24 -19.99 8.67
N ALA A 129 -6.29 -18.65 8.73
CA ALA A 129 -5.51 -17.79 7.84
C ALA A 129 -4.01 -17.90 8.11
N ARG A 130 -3.23 -18.05 7.04
CA ARG A 130 -1.76 -18.10 7.13
C ARG A 130 -1.18 -16.69 7.22
N PRO A 131 -0.32 -16.38 8.21
CA PRO A 131 0.36 -15.09 8.25
C PRO A 131 1.28 -14.93 7.03
N THR A 132 1.30 -13.72 6.45
CA THR A 132 2.13 -13.41 5.29
C THR A 132 3.32 -12.49 5.62
N GLY A 133 3.49 -12.01 6.85
CA GLY A 133 4.52 -11.00 7.18
C GLY A 133 4.14 -9.61 6.70
N SER A 134 5.08 -8.66 6.68
CA SER A 134 4.84 -7.29 6.21
C SER A 134 4.56 -7.17 4.71
N LEU A 135 3.55 -6.38 4.36
CA LEU A 135 3.23 -5.98 2.99
C LEU A 135 3.97 -4.69 2.63
N ALA A 136 5.26 -4.80 2.30
CA ALA A 136 6.11 -3.67 1.96
C ALA A 136 5.80 -3.08 0.58
N PRO A 137 6.11 -1.78 0.33
CA PRO A 137 6.07 -1.19 -0.99
C PRO A 137 7.03 -1.92 -1.94
N ALA A 138 6.68 -1.98 -3.23
CA ALA A 138 7.55 -2.59 -4.24
C ALA A 138 8.92 -1.89 -4.37
N ARG A 139 8.95 -0.58 -4.08
CA ARG A 139 10.18 0.22 -3.98
C ARG A 139 10.37 0.73 -2.56
N THR A 140 11.45 0.30 -1.92
CA THR A 140 11.81 0.65 -0.55
C THR A 140 12.70 1.89 -0.46
N ALA A 141 13.32 2.31 -1.57
CA ALA A 141 14.08 3.55 -1.62
C ALA A 141 13.16 4.78 -1.47
N ARG A 142 13.69 5.83 -0.82
CA ARG A 142 13.11 7.18 -0.81
C ARG A 142 13.80 8.06 -1.85
N ASP A 143 13.15 9.16 -2.21
CA ASP A 143 13.76 10.14 -3.10
C ASP A 143 14.93 10.86 -2.41
N ARG A 144 15.92 11.25 -3.23
CA ARG A 144 17.12 11.94 -2.74
C ARG A 144 16.80 13.35 -2.27
N VAL A 145 15.95 14.04 -3.02
CA VAL A 145 15.42 15.37 -2.69
C VAL A 145 13.99 15.17 -2.21
N ARG A 146 13.75 15.48 -0.95
CA ARG A 146 12.44 15.30 -0.31
C ARG A 146 11.93 16.64 0.17
N ALA A 147 10.65 16.90 -0.02
CA ALA A 147 10.04 18.16 0.31
C ALA A 147 8.59 17.97 0.74
N GLY A 148 8.05 18.98 1.43
CA GLY A 148 6.67 18.98 1.89
C GLY A 148 6.35 17.90 2.92
N ALA A 149 5.05 17.83 3.23
CA ALA A 149 4.48 16.95 4.23
C ALA A 149 3.45 16.00 3.61
N LEU A 150 3.44 14.75 4.07
CA LEU A 150 2.36 13.80 3.81
C LEU A 150 1.61 13.51 5.12
N LEU A 151 0.30 13.78 5.11
CA LEU A 151 -0.65 13.41 6.15
C LEU A 151 -1.54 12.27 5.63
N LEU A 152 -1.33 11.06 6.14
CA LEU A 152 -2.08 9.88 5.72
C LEU A 152 -3.14 9.50 6.76
N LEU A 153 -4.41 9.67 6.42
CA LEU A 153 -5.56 9.52 7.30
C LEU A 153 -6.31 8.23 7.00
N SER A 154 -6.66 7.50 8.07
CA SER A 154 -7.69 6.48 8.02
C SER A 154 -8.79 6.82 9.01
N LEU A 155 -10.01 6.95 8.50
CA LEU A 155 -11.22 7.15 9.31
C LEU A 155 -12.16 5.94 9.23
N TRP A 156 -11.72 4.85 8.62
CA TRP A 156 -12.46 3.59 8.57
C TRP A 156 -12.67 3.02 9.98
N GLY A 157 -13.90 2.65 10.31
CA GLY A 157 -14.26 2.12 11.63
C GLY A 157 -14.13 3.12 12.79
N VAL A 158 -13.88 4.40 12.52
CA VAL A 158 -13.81 5.46 13.54
C VAL A 158 -15.22 5.95 13.88
N PRO A 159 -15.62 6.07 15.17
CA PRO A 159 -16.90 6.67 15.55
C PRO A 159 -17.08 8.08 14.98
N ASP A 160 -18.30 8.45 14.57
CA ASP A 160 -18.59 9.74 13.92
C ASP A 160 -18.15 10.93 14.79
N ALA A 161 -18.50 10.90 16.08
CA ALA A 161 -18.12 11.95 17.02
C ALA A 161 -16.60 12.13 17.15
N GLU A 162 -15.82 11.04 17.15
CA GLU A 162 -14.36 11.10 17.22
C GLU A 162 -13.77 11.70 15.93
N ALA A 163 -14.27 11.28 14.76
CA ALA A 163 -13.79 11.81 13.48
C ALA A 163 -14.16 13.30 13.30
N GLU A 164 -15.35 13.71 13.70
CA GLU A 164 -15.75 15.12 13.67
C GLU A 164 -14.89 15.98 14.59
N ALA A 165 -14.66 15.54 15.82
CA ALA A 165 -13.80 16.25 16.77
C ALA A 165 -12.38 16.40 16.22
N PHE A 166 -11.83 15.32 15.63
CA PHE A 166 -10.52 15.35 14.98
C PHE A 166 -10.48 16.33 13.80
N ALA A 167 -11.48 16.29 12.92
CA ALA A 167 -11.53 17.15 11.73
C ALA A 167 -11.69 18.64 12.10
N LYS A 168 -12.53 18.96 13.09
CA LYS A 168 -12.81 20.34 13.53
C LYS A 168 -11.66 20.98 14.31
N GLY A 169 -10.83 20.17 14.98
CA GLY A 169 -9.71 20.67 15.78
C GLY A 169 -8.34 20.20 15.24
N PRO A 170 -7.83 19.05 15.70
CA PRO A 170 -6.48 18.59 15.41
C PRO A 170 -6.05 18.65 13.94
N LEU A 171 -6.90 18.24 13.00
CA LEU A 171 -6.58 18.25 11.57
C LEU A 171 -6.18 19.65 11.08
N ARG A 172 -6.92 20.69 11.49
CA ARG A 172 -6.69 22.07 11.04
C ARG A 172 -5.34 22.58 11.52
N ALA A 173 -5.04 22.36 12.79
CA ALA A 173 -3.79 22.81 13.40
C ALA A 173 -2.58 22.05 12.83
N LEU A 174 -2.70 20.74 12.64
CA LEU A 174 -1.68 19.91 11.99
C LEU A 174 -1.37 20.39 10.58
N VAL A 175 -2.40 20.66 9.78
CA VAL A 175 -2.20 21.10 8.39
C VAL A 175 -1.61 22.50 8.31
N ARG A 176 -2.03 23.43 9.17
CA ARG A 176 -1.40 24.76 9.29
C ARG A 176 0.08 24.66 9.64
N ALA A 177 0.42 23.88 10.66
CA ALA A 177 1.81 23.66 11.04
C ALA A 177 2.64 23.05 9.89
N ALA A 178 2.04 22.12 9.12
CA ALA A 178 2.70 21.54 7.94
C ALA A 178 2.96 22.57 6.84
N THR A 179 1.98 23.44 6.54
CA THR A 179 2.09 24.45 5.49
C THR A 179 3.05 25.58 5.87
N ASP A 180 3.13 25.94 7.15
CA ASP A 180 4.06 26.95 7.66
C ASP A 180 5.52 26.50 7.58
N ILE A 181 5.81 25.21 7.80
CA ILE A 181 7.17 24.66 7.80
C ILE A 181 7.62 24.22 6.41
N GLY A 182 6.76 23.50 5.69
CA GLY A 182 7.11 22.78 4.47
C GLY A 182 6.56 23.38 3.17
N GLY A 183 5.74 24.44 3.27
CA GLY A 183 5.12 25.14 2.13
C GLY A 183 4.05 24.36 1.36
N ARG A 184 4.02 23.02 1.46
CA ARG A 184 3.03 22.13 0.81
C ARG A 184 2.68 20.93 1.69
N CYS A 185 1.40 20.60 1.76
CA CYS A 185 0.88 19.44 2.49
C CYS A 185 -0.04 18.58 1.60
N GLU A 186 0.31 17.31 1.43
CA GLU A 186 -0.53 16.30 0.80
C GLU A 186 -1.32 15.57 1.89
N VAL A 187 -2.64 15.67 1.86
CA VAL A 187 -3.54 14.95 2.76
C VAL A 187 -4.20 13.82 1.97
N VAL A 188 -4.02 12.59 2.41
CA VAL A 188 -4.61 11.42 1.77
C VAL A 188 -5.52 10.70 2.75
N GLY A 189 -6.79 10.49 2.39
CA GLY A 189 -7.78 9.79 3.22
C GLY A 189 -8.43 8.61 2.51
N ASP A 190 -8.93 7.63 3.27
CA ASP A 190 -9.69 6.48 2.74
C ASP A 190 -11.20 6.74 2.65
N THR A 191 -11.79 7.30 3.71
CA THR A 191 -13.22 7.59 3.83
C THR A 191 -13.47 9.01 4.38
N ARG A 192 -14.75 9.40 4.45
CA ARG A 192 -15.22 10.69 5.00
C ARG A 192 -14.52 11.92 4.39
N LEU A 193 -14.17 11.84 3.10
CA LEU A 193 -13.48 12.92 2.38
C LEU A 193 -14.26 14.24 2.37
N GLY A 194 -15.59 14.18 2.42
CA GLY A 194 -16.43 15.38 2.55
C GLY A 194 -16.17 16.13 3.86
N LEU A 195 -16.15 15.41 4.99
CA LEU A 195 -15.83 15.98 6.31
C LEU A 195 -14.43 16.59 6.34
N LEU A 196 -13.44 15.87 5.80
CA LEU A 196 -12.06 16.36 5.71
C LEU A 196 -11.98 17.62 4.84
N ARG A 197 -12.64 17.62 3.68
CA ARG A 197 -12.67 18.76 2.77
C ARG A 197 -13.25 20.00 3.43
N SER A 198 -14.43 19.90 4.04
CA SER A 198 -15.07 21.02 4.74
C SER A 198 -14.17 21.57 5.85
N ALA A 199 -13.53 20.70 6.62
CA ALA A 199 -12.61 21.13 7.66
C ALA A 199 -11.37 21.88 7.13
N LEU A 200 -10.82 21.46 5.99
CA LEU A 200 -9.67 22.11 5.35
C LEU A 200 -10.06 23.44 4.67
N GLU A 201 -11.25 23.51 4.07
CA GLU A 201 -11.80 24.74 3.49
C GLU A 201 -12.03 25.80 4.57
N GLU A 202 -12.64 25.43 5.70
CA GLU A 202 -12.81 26.31 6.86
C GLU A 202 -11.48 26.76 7.48
N ALA A 203 -10.42 25.96 7.34
CA ALA A 203 -9.10 26.32 7.85
C ALA A 203 -8.43 27.45 7.03
N GLY A 204 -8.91 27.76 5.83
CA GLY A 204 -8.36 28.80 4.96
C GLY A 204 -7.13 28.36 4.16
N GLU A 205 -6.85 27.06 4.08
CA GLU A 205 -5.62 26.51 3.50
C GLU A 205 -5.74 26.20 1.98
N ALA A 206 -6.69 26.87 1.32
CA ALA A 206 -6.97 26.67 -0.09
C ALA A 206 -5.73 27.03 -0.95
N GLY A 207 -5.14 26.03 -1.59
CA GLY A 207 -4.00 26.19 -2.51
C GLY A 207 -2.63 25.73 -1.95
N ARG A 208 -2.50 25.52 -0.63
CA ARG A 208 -1.28 24.92 -0.01
C ARG A 208 -1.46 23.46 0.35
N VAL A 209 -2.70 23.00 0.36
CA VAL A 209 -3.10 21.65 0.75
C VAL A 209 -3.78 20.96 -0.41
N ARG A 210 -3.39 19.72 -0.66
CA ARG A 210 -4.06 18.85 -1.63
C ARG A 210 -4.68 17.67 -0.88
N LEU A 211 -6.00 17.55 -0.94
CA LEU A 211 -6.74 16.41 -0.42
C LEU A 211 -7.00 15.39 -1.54
N SER A 212 -6.57 14.15 -1.32
CA SER A 212 -6.78 13.04 -2.27
C SER A 212 -7.38 11.82 -1.58
N ARG A 213 -8.12 11.01 -2.35
CA ARG A 213 -8.54 9.67 -1.89
C ARG A 213 -7.38 8.68 -2.04
N ALA A 214 -7.17 7.83 -1.05
CA ALA A 214 -6.14 6.80 -1.10
C ALA A 214 -6.28 5.89 -2.33
N ALA A 215 -7.50 5.51 -2.69
CA ALA A 215 -7.83 4.70 -3.88
C ALA A 215 -7.47 5.36 -5.22
N ASP A 216 -7.23 6.68 -5.25
CA ASP A 216 -6.99 7.44 -6.50
C ASP A 216 -5.52 7.86 -6.69
N VAL A 217 -4.67 7.74 -5.64
CA VAL A 217 -3.26 8.19 -5.69
C VAL A 217 -2.27 7.13 -5.26
N ASP A 218 -1.05 7.17 -5.79
CA ASP A 218 0.04 6.30 -5.34
C ASP A 218 0.64 6.82 -4.01
N VAL A 219 0.10 6.35 -2.90
CA VAL A 219 0.57 6.68 -1.54
C VAL A 219 2.02 6.28 -1.32
N ASP A 220 2.46 5.16 -1.91
CA ASP A 220 3.84 4.70 -1.76
C ASP A 220 4.78 5.69 -2.48
N ALA A 221 4.42 6.22 -3.65
CA ALA A 221 5.19 7.28 -4.32
C ALA A 221 5.17 8.60 -3.54
N LEU A 222 4.00 9.04 -3.05
CA LEU A 222 3.88 10.27 -2.24
C LEU A 222 4.77 10.21 -0.99
N HIS A 223 4.78 9.07 -0.29
CA HIS A 223 5.67 8.88 0.87
C HIS A 223 7.16 8.86 0.49
N ALA A 224 7.52 8.47 -0.73
CA ALA A 224 8.93 8.43 -1.16
C ALA A 224 9.48 9.86 -1.31
N ALA A 225 8.64 10.78 -1.78
CA ALA A 225 8.96 12.18 -2.04
C ALA A 225 8.81 13.08 -0.79
N ALA A 226 7.99 12.67 0.19
CA ALA A 226 7.68 13.47 1.36
C ALA A 226 8.90 13.69 2.28
N GLY A 227 9.09 14.94 2.70
CA GLY A 227 10.07 15.33 3.71
C GLY A 227 9.68 14.89 5.12
N ALA A 228 8.40 15.11 5.48
CA ALA A 228 7.78 14.69 6.73
C ALA A 228 6.60 13.74 6.48
N PHE A 229 6.38 12.78 7.38
CA PHE A 229 5.32 11.80 7.28
C PHE A 229 4.58 11.63 8.60
N VAL A 230 3.29 11.97 8.57
CA VAL A 230 2.37 11.85 9.71
C VAL A 230 1.20 10.96 9.29
N ALA A 231 0.82 9.98 10.11
CA ALA A 231 -0.20 9.02 9.70
C ALA A 231 -1.09 8.50 10.83
N SER A 232 -2.34 8.15 10.50
CA SER A 232 -3.20 7.36 11.37
C SER A 232 -2.56 6.00 11.67
N PRO A 233 -2.71 5.47 12.90
CA PRO A 233 -2.22 4.13 13.23
C PRO A 233 -2.90 3.06 12.37
N THR A 234 -2.20 2.61 11.34
CA THR A 234 -2.63 1.56 10.39
C THR A 234 -1.43 0.67 10.06
N LEU A 235 -1.66 -0.60 9.71
CA LEU A 235 -0.55 -1.51 9.40
C LEU A 235 0.18 -1.05 8.14
N GLY A 236 -0.57 -0.55 7.15
CA GLY A 236 -0.06 -0.05 5.88
C GLY A 236 0.88 1.13 6.05
N ALA A 237 0.57 2.09 6.94
CA ALA A 237 1.44 3.23 7.23
C ALA A 237 2.69 2.83 8.02
N LEU A 238 2.54 1.98 9.05
CA LEU A 238 3.66 1.48 9.85
C LEU A 238 4.66 0.70 9.01
N VAL A 239 4.17 -0.24 8.19
CA VAL A 239 5.03 -1.04 7.29
C VAL A 239 5.66 -0.17 6.21
N LEU A 240 4.95 0.86 5.72
CA LEU A 240 5.51 1.80 4.75
C LEU A 240 6.69 2.60 5.32
N ALA A 241 6.56 3.12 6.54
CA ALA A 241 7.65 3.80 7.22
C ALA A 241 8.80 2.84 7.56
N HIS A 242 8.49 1.67 8.11
CA HIS A 242 9.47 0.62 8.43
C HIS A 242 10.28 0.19 7.21
N ALA A 243 9.62 -0.18 6.11
CA ALA A 243 10.29 -0.69 4.92
C ALA A 243 11.21 0.32 4.24
N ARG A 244 11.03 1.62 4.51
CA ARG A 244 11.87 2.71 3.99
C ARG A 244 12.82 3.29 5.04
N CYS A 245 12.81 2.75 6.26
CA CYS A 245 13.45 3.33 7.43
C CYS A 245 13.17 4.84 7.56
N ALA A 246 11.93 5.27 7.29
CA ALA A 246 11.54 6.67 7.23
C ALA A 246 11.02 7.17 8.58
N PRO A 247 11.28 8.42 9.00
CA PRO A 247 10.62 9.00 10.17
C PRO A 247 9.10 8.92 10.03
N LEU A 248 8.43 8.63 11.14
CA LEU A 248 6.97 8.56 11.24
C LEU A 248 6.55 9.20 12.55
N THR A 249 5.56 10.09 12.48
CA THR A 249 4.79 10.53 13.63
C THR A 249 3.37 10.00 13.50
N LEU A 250 2.87 9.34 14.53
CA LEU A 250 1.49 8.85 14.55
C LEU A 250 0.54 9.99 14.89
N LEU A 251 -0.61 10.00 14.26
CA LEU A 251 -1.75 10.78 14.72
C LEU A 251 -2.32 10.19 16.02
N PRO A 252 -3.05 10.98 16.81
CA PRO A 252 -3.84 10.45 17.90
C PRO A 252 -4.72 9.29 17.40
N PRO A 253 -4.66 8.10 18.04
CA PRO A 253 -5.43 6.95 17.59
C PRO A 253 -6.94 7.20 17.76
N LEU A 254 -7.68 7.09 16.65
CA LEU A 254 -9.13 7.25 16.63
C LEU A 254 -9.83 5.89 16.57
N GLY A 255 -10.80 5.69 17.46
CA GLY A 255 -11.50 4.42 17.58
C GLY A 255 -10.67 3.26 18.17
N PRO A 256 -11.31 2.09 18.39
CA PRO A 256 -10.71 0.99 19.14
C PRO A 256 -9.55 0.30 18.41
N ALA A 257 -9.64 0.09 17.09
CA ALA A 257 -8.61 -0.60 16.32
C ALA A 257 -7.29 0.19 16.28
N GLN A 258 -7.35 1.50 16.04
CA GLN A 258 -6.17 2.35 16.05
C GLN A 258 -5.56 2.46 17.45
N ARG A 259 -6.38 2.53 18.51
CA ARG A 259 -5.91 2.55 19.90
C ARG A 259 -5.15 1.26 20.27
N ASP A 260 -5.69 0.10 19.92
CA ASP A 260 -5.01 -1.19 20.14
C ASP A 260 -3.70 -1.27 19.34
N LEU A 261 -3.72 -0.90 18.07
CA LEU A 261 -2.53 -0.91 17.22
C LEU A 261 -1.44 0.04 17.76
N ALA A 262 -1.79 1.29 18.08
CA ALA A 262 -0.88 2.26 18.66
C ALA A 262 -0.29 1.74 19.99
N GLY A 263 -1.12 1.14 20.85
CA GLY A 263 -0.67 0.53 22.10
C GLY A 263 0.30 -0.64 21.89
N ARG A 264 0.15 -1.44 20.81
CA ARG A 264 1.11 -2.49 20.45
C ARG A 264 2.41 -1.93 19.91
N VAL A 265 2.34 -0.93 19.04
CA VAL A 265 3.52 -0.25 18.49
C VAL A 265 4.33 0.38 19.61
N ALA A 266 3.69 1.08 20.56
CA ALA A 266 4.37 1.70 21.69
C ALA A 266 5.14 0.71 22.58
N ARG A 267 4.72 -0.57 22.63
CA ARG A 267 5.46 -1.63 23.34
C ARG A 267 6.69 -2.12 22.58
N ALA A 268 6.72 -1.94 21.26
CA ALA A 268 7.82 -2.39 20.41
C ALA A 268 8.81 -1.25 20.09
N LEU A 269 8.30 -0.04 19.89
CA LEU A 269 9.04 1.09 19.36
C LEU A 269 8.54 2.43 19.93
N PRO A 270 9.44 3.37 20.24
CA PRO A 270 9.08 4.72 20.67
C PRO A 270 8.71 5.61 19.48
N VAL A 271 7.60 5.31 18.81
CA VAL A 271 7.08 6.16 17.71
C VAL A 271 6.35 7.37 18.31
N PRO A 272 6.73 8.62 17.98
CA PRO A 272 6.09 9.80 18.52
C PRO A 272 4.61 9.88 18.09
N VAL A 273 3.79 10.48 18.94
CA VAL A 273 2.38 10.76 18.67
C VAL A 273 2.17 12.27 18.66
N ALA A 274 1.50 12.80 17.65
CA ALA A 274 1.11 14.21 17.54
C ALA A 274 -0.04 14.53 18.51
N GLY A 275 0.25 14.53 19.81
CA GLY A 275 -0.73 14.72 20.88
C GLY A 275 -1.14 16.19 21.10
N ASP A 276 -0.26 17.13 20.74
CA ASP A 276 -0.55 18.56 20.74
C ASP A 276 -0.64 19.06 19.29
N PRO A 277 -1.82 19.49 18.83
CA PRO A 277 -1.98 20.04 17.48
C PRO A 277 -1.21 21.33 17.22
N GLY A 278 -0.82 22.07 18.26
CA GLY A 278 0.00 23.29 18.16
C GLY A 278 1.50 23.03 18.15
N ASP A 279 1.94 21.80 18.39
CA ASP A 279 3.36 21.43 18.36
C ASP A 279 3.83 21.24 16.90
N PRO A 280 4.86 22.00 16.45
CA PRO A 280 5.44 21.82 15.12
C PRO A 280 6.35 20.59 14.99
N SER A 281 6.68 19.92 16.11
CA SER A 281 7.60 18.76 16.12
C SER A 281 7.22 17.61 15.18
N PRO A 282 5.93 17.28 14.90
CA PRO A 282 5.57 16.23 13.95
C PRO A 282 6.09 16.47 12.53
N TRP A 283 6.32 17.73 12.15
CA TRP A 283 6.74 18.15 10.82
C TRP A 283 8.23 18.47 10.73
N THR A 284 8.93 18.50 11.86
CA THR A 284 10.36 18.72 11.89
C THR A 284 11.08 17.39 11.72
N PRO A 285 11.88 17.19 10.65
CA PRO A 285 12.63 15.96 10.48
C PRO A 285 13.59 15.78 11.65
N SER A 286 13.37 14.77 12.48
CA SER A 286 14.32 14.43 13.52
C SER A 286 15.62 13.93 12.87
N GLY A 287 16.75 14.56 13.19
CA GLY A 287 18.07 14.15 12.72
C GLY A 287 18.60 12.84 13.33
N GLY A 288 17.81 12.22 14.22
CA GLY A 288 18.12 10.94 14.85
C GLY A 288 17.82 9.74 13.94
N ALA A 289 18.40 8.59 14.25
CA ALA A 289 18.05 7.34 13.60
C ALA A 289 16.55 7.07 13.78
N ALA A 290 15.84 6.79 12.69
CA ALA A 290 14.43 6.42 12.74
C ALA A 290 14.25 5.18 13.65
N PRO A 291 13.16 5.08 14.43
CA PRO A 291 13.03 4.08 15.51
C PRO A 291 13.15 2.64 15.03
N TRP A 292 12.99 2.41 13.73
CA TRP A 292 13.06 1.13 13.04
C TRP A 292 14.36 0.36 13.25
N SER A 293 15.49 1.02 13.51
CA SER A 293 16.77 0.33 13.73
C SER A 293 16.79 -0.52 15.01
N ALA A 294 15.86 -0.31 15.93
CA ALA A 294 15.70 -1.14 17.12
C ALA A 294 14.92 -2.45 16.86
N LEU A 295 14.30 -2.62 15.69
CA LEU A 295 13.63 -3.86 15.33
C LEU A 295 14.64 -4.93 14.90
N ASP A 296 14.45 -6.16 15.38
CA ASP A 296 15.15 -7.32 14.84
C ASP A 296 14.71 -7.51 13.37
N PRO A 297 15.65 -7.56 12.40
CA PRO A 297 15.33 -7.79 10.99
C PRO A 297 14.91 -9.24 10.70
N ALA A 298 15.30 -10.22 11.53
CA ALA A 298 15.02 -11.64 11.31
C ALA A 298 13.51 -12.00 11.24
N PRO A 299 12.61 -11.45 12.10
CA PRO A 299 11.18 -11.77 12.04
C PRO A 299 10.40 -11.15 10.87
N ASP A 300 10.96 -10.19 10.12
CA ASP A 300 10.19 -9.47 9.09
C ASP A 300 10.98 -9.24 7.79
N ASP A 301 10.89 -10.21 6.87
CA ASP A 301 11.65 -10.19 5.60
C ASP A 301 11.10 -9.22 4.54
N LEU A 302 10.07 -8.43 4.85
CA LEU A 302 9.40 -7.47 3.94
C LEU A 302 8.84 -8.08 2.63
N ARG A 303 8.80 -9.42 2.52
CA ARG A 303 8.38 -10.14 1.29
C ARG A 303 6.92 -10.57 1.31
N GLY A 304 6.11 -10.07 2.23
CA GLY A 304 4.73 -10.53 2.40
C GLY A 304 3.89 -10.33 1.14
N ALA A 305 4.02 -9.18 0.46
CA ALA A 305 3.30 -8.92 -0.78
C ALA A 305 3.72 -9.88 -1.91
N GLN A 306 5.01 -10.19 -2.00
CA GLN A 306 5.57 -11.15 -2.96
C GLN A 306 5.07 -12.57 -2.70
N ARG A 307 4.92 -12.98 -1.43
CA ARG A 307 4.35 -14.29 -1.06
C ARG A 307 2.91 -14.43 -1.51
N VAL A 308 2.08 -13.41 -1.30
CA VAL A 308 0.69 -13.41 -1.77
C VAL A 308 0.65 -13.44 -3.30
N ALA A 309 1.43 -12.60 -3.97
CA ALA A 309 1.52 -12.57 -5.44
C ALA A 309 2.00 -13.91 -6.04
N ARG A 310 2.93 -14.60 -5.38
CA ARG A 310 3.34 -15.97 -5.75
C ARG A 310 2.17 -16.94 -5.63
N GLY A 311 1.40 -16.89 -4.56
CA GLY A 311 0.21 -17.73 -4.38
C GLY A 311 -0.85 -17.49 -5.46
N LEU A 312 -1.11 -16.22 -5.80
CA LEU A 312 -2.04 -15.86 -6.89
C LEU A 312 -1.57 -16.40 -8.24
N ARG A 313 -0.27 -16.29 -8.56
CA ARG A 313 0.29 -16.87 -9.78
C ARG A 313 0.12 -18.39 -9.80
N GLN A 314 0.39 -19.07 -8.68
CA GLN A 314 0.22 -20.52 -8.60
C GLN A 314 -1.24 -20.95 -8.87
N LEU A 315 -2.22 -20.23 -8.33
CA LEU A 315 -3.64 -20.48 -8.64
C LEU A 315 -3.96 -20.22 -10.11
N THR A 316 -3.45 -19.12 -10.65
CA THR A 316 -3.71 -18.68 -12.03
C THR A 316 -3.19 -19.68 -13.08
N PHE A 317 -2.11 -20.41 -12.76
CA PHE A 317 -1.48 -21.38 -13.66
C PHE A 317 -1.73 -22.84 -13.26
N ALA A 318 -2.56 -23.09 -12.24
CA ALA A 318 -2.94 -24.45 -11.89
C ALA A 318 -3.80 -25.06 -13.02
N PRO A 319 -3.64 -26.37 -13.32
CA PRO A 319 -4.59 -27.06 -14.18
C PRO A 319 -5.99 -27.03 -13.52
N PRO A 320 -7.05 -26.97 -14.34
CA PRO A 320 -8.43 -26.98 -13.84
C PRO A 320 -8.79 -28.28 -13.12
#